data_AF-A0A6G2JSK5-F1
#
_entry.id   AF-A0A6G2JSK5-F1
#
_cell.length_a   1.000
_cell.length_b   1.000
_cell.length_c   1.000
_cell.angle_alpha   90.00
_cell.angle_beta   90.00
_cell.angle_gamma   90.00
#
_symmetry.space_group_name_H-M   'P 1'
#
loop_
_entity.id
_entity.type
_entity.pdbx_description
1 polymer ?
#
loop_
_entity_poly.entity_id
_entity_poly.type
_entity_poly.pdbx_seq_one_letter_code
_entity_poly.pdbx_strand_id
1 'polypeptide(L)'
;MQPLSASEIRDAFDDLAQRLARRGVVARIYVAGGAAMALMYDENRLTRDVDASISAGYDDVMAAAHEIARERGWPTTWINEQATMYMPPEQDRHSAIAYEHPSLSVVVASVEQMIAMKARSARRTDESDLRHLLAHQKISAAEEVDEIVARVFPGEQLGPRQTRWVQEIVSSASDDGGGSS
;
A
#
# COMPACT_ATOMS: atom_id res chain seq x y z
N MET A 1 -12.78 -8.23 -13.91
CA MET A 1 -12.85 -7.04 -13.03
C MET A 1 -12.04 -5.95 -13.70
N GLN A 2 -12.62 -4.77 -13.86
CA GLN A 2 -11.85 -3.59 -14.26
C GLN A 2 -10.98 -3.15 -13.07
N PRO A 3 -9.71 -2.81 -13.29
CA PRO A 3 -8.86 -2.35 -12.21
C PRO A 3 -9.28 -0.94 -11.77
N LEU A 4 -9.15 -0.67 -10.48
CA LEU A 4 -9.53 0.56 -9.79
C LEU A 4 -8.39 1.57 -9.84
N SER A 5 -8.74 2.81 -10.15
CA SER A 5 -7.88 4.00 -10.06
C SER A 5 -7.90 4.63 -8.67
N ALA A 6 -6.94 5.50 -8.38
CA ALA A 6 -6.90 6.27 -7.15
C ALA A 6 -8.18 7.10 -6.92
N SER A 7 -8.74 7.68 -8.00
CA SER A 7 -9.98 8.45 -7.93
C SER A 7 -11.16 7.57 -7.51
N GLU A 8 -11.31 6.40 -8.14
CA GLU A 8 -12.40 5.48 -7.83
C GLU A 8 -12.32 4.97 -6.39
N ILE A 9 -11.10 4.70 -5.90
CA ILE A 9 -10.89 4.29 -4.50
C ILE A 9 -11.26 5.41 -3.53
N ARG A 10 -10.85 6.67 -3.81
CA ARG A 10 -11.21 7.82 -2.97
C ARG A 10 -12.72 8.08 -2.97
N ASP A 11 -13.37 7.97 -4.12
CA ASP A 11 -14.83 8.10 -4.22
C ASP A 11 -15.56 6.99 -3.44
N ALA A 12 -15.00 5.78 -3.41
CA ALA A 12 -15.54 4.68 -2.62
C ALA A 12 -15.31 4.87 -1.12
N PHE A 13 -14.17 5.43 -0.71
CA PHE A 13 -13.93 5.81 0.68
C PHE A 13 -14.87 6.92 1.15
N ASP A 14 -15.22 7.87 0.28
CA ASP A 14 -16.19 8.89 0.62
C ASP A 14 -17.60 8.31 0.84
N ASP A 15 -18.07 7.44 -0.06
CA ASP A 15 -19.34 6.74 0.11
C ASP A 15 -19.34 5.88 1.39
N LEU A 16 -18.24 5.16 1.65
CA LEU A 16 -18.04 4.39 2.87
C LEU A 16 -18.13 5.27 4.12
N ALA A 17 -17.44 6.41 4.13
CA ALA A 17 -17.43 7.36 5.23
C ALA A 17 -18.82 7.93 5.52
N GLN A 18 -19.58 8.27 4.47
CA GLN A 18 -20.96 8.73 4.60
C GLN A 18 -21.90 7.65 5.15
N ARG A 19 -21.75 6.39 4.72
CA ARG A 19 -22.53 5.26 5.27
C ARG A 19 -22.24 5.03 6.74
N LEU A 20 -20.96 5.07 7.14
CA LEU A 20 -20.54 4.94 8.54
C LEU A 20 -21.06 6.09 9.39
N ALA A 21 -21.02 7.33 8.87
CA ALA A 21 -21.57 8.49 9.56
C ALA A 21 -23.07 8.35 9.85
N ARG A 22 -23.86 7.85 8.88
CA ARG A 22 -25.29 7.57 9.08
C ARG A 22 -25.56 6.51 10.15
N ARG A 23 -24.60 5.61 10.40
CA ARG A 23 -24.66 4.56 11.43
C ARG A 23 -24.08 5.01 12.77
N GLY A 24 -23.50 6.22 12.86
CA GLY A 24 -22.83 6.70 14.07
C GLY A 24 -21.53 5.95 14.39
N VAL A 25 -20.89 5.36 13.38
CA VAL A 25 -19.68 4.52 13.53
C VAL A 25 -18.45 5.31 13.10
N VAL A 26 -17.35 5.14 13.85
CA VAL A 26 -16.02 5.62 13.48
C VAL A 26 -15.15 4.41 13.17
N ALA A 27 -14.62 4.37 11.95
CA ALA A 27 -13.79 3.27 11.48
C ALA A 27 -12.34 3.71 11.21
N ARG A 28 -11.43 2.74 11.29
CA ARG A 28 -10.03 2.91 10.91
C ARG A 28 -9.58 1.78 10.00
N ILE A 29 -9.01 2.16 8.86
CA ILE A 29 -8.51 1.23 7.85
C ILE A 29 -7.04 1.54 7.57
N TYR A 30 -6.22 0.50 7.59
CA TYR A 30 -4.84 0.55 7.12
C TYR A 30 -4.76 -0.11 5.75
N VAL A 31 -4.20 0.58 4.76
CA VAL A 31 -4.08 0.10 3.37
C VAL A 31 -2.61 -0.12 3.02
N ALA A 32 -2.31 -1.23 2.34
CA ALA A 32 -0.98 -1.53 1.83
C ALA A 32 -1.03 -1.91 0.34
N GLY A 33 0.06 -2.48 -0.18
CA GLY A 33 0.08 -3.12 -1.48
C GLY A 33 -0.24 -2.20 -2.65
N GLY A 34 -0.98 -2.72 -3.63
CA GLY A 34 -1.26 -2.00 -4.88
C GLY A 34 -2.12 -0.74 -4.68
N ALA A 35 -3.03 -0.77 -3.71
CA ALA A 35 -3.86 0.39 -3.39
C ALA A 35 -3.09 1.50 -2.66
N ALA A 36 -2.14 1.16 -1.79
CA ALA A 36 -1.24 2.16 -1.20
C ALA A 36 -0.38 2.84 -2.28
N MET A 37 0.13 2.06 -3.26
CA MET A 37 0.82 2.61 -4.43
C MET A 37 -0.07 3.61 -5.17
N ALA A 38 -1.31 3.21 -5.52
CA ALA A 38 -2.24 4.08 -6.25
C ALA A 38 -2.61 5.36 -5.50
N LEU A 39 -2.84 5.28 -4.18
CA LEU A 39 -3.34 6.40 -3.40
C LEU A 39 -2.29 7.48 -3.14
N MET A 40 -1.02 7.10 -2.95
CA MET A 40 0.01 8.01 -2.43
C MET A 40 1.31 8.07 -3.24
N TYR A 41 1.64 7.06 -4.06
CA TYR A 41 2.97 6.94 -4.63
C TYR A 41 3.00 6.97 -6.16
N ASP A 42 1.99 6.43 -6.84
CA ASP A 42 1.86 6.39 -8.29
C ASP A 42 0.40 6.64 -8.71
N GLU A 43 0.09 7.86 -9.14
CA GLU A 43 -1.27 8.26 -9.52
C GLU A 43 -1.82 7.51 -10.76
N ASN A 44 -0.93 6.95 -11.59
CA ASN A 44 -1.30 6.18 -12.77
C ASN A 44 -1.50 4.69 -12.45
N ARG A 45 -1.21 4.27 -11.21
CA ARG A 45 -1.36 2.88 -10.79
C ARG A 45 -2.84 2.49 -10.77
N LEU A 46 -3.10 1.38 -11.44
CA LEU A 46 -4.36 0.66 -11.36
C LEU A 46 -4.19 -0.57 -10.47
N THR A 47 -5.14 -0.81 -9.57
CA THR A 47 -5.13 -1.97 -8.66
C THR A 47 -6.38 -2.82 -8.83
N ARG A 48 -6.33 -4.08 -8.43
CA ARG A 48 -7.50 -4.97 -8.52
C ARG A 48 -8.44 -4.76 -7.33
N ASP A 49 -7.86 -4.48 -6.18
CA ASP A 49 -8.50 -4.41 -4.89
C ASP A 49 -7.70 -3.47 -3.97
N VAL A 50 -8.28 -3.21 -2.80
CA VAL A 50 -7.69 -2.48 -1.69
C VAL A 50 -7.24 -3.48 -0.65
N ASP A 51 -5.95 -3.81 -0.67
CA ASP A 51 -5.29 -4.60 0.38
C ASP A 51 -5.38 -3.84 1.71
N ALA A 52 -6.23 -4.29 2.63
CA ALA A 52 -6.59 -3.52 3.81
C ALA A 52 -6.58 -4.34 5.11
N SER A 53 -6.41 -3.65 6.23
CA SER A 53 -6.61 -4.16 7.58
C SER A 53 -7.53 -3.20 8.32
N ILE A 54 -8.67 -3.69 8.80
CA ILE A 54 -9.64 -2.87 9.52
C ILE A 54 -9.39 -3.03 11.03
N SER A 55 -9.00 -1.95 11.72
CA SER A 55 -8.75 -2.01 13.17
C SER A 55 -9.89 -1.44 14.03
N ALA A 56 -10.86 -0.76 13.42
CA ALA A 56 -12.08 -0.31 14.08
C ALA A 56 -13.27 -0.29 13.13
N GLY A 57 -14.45 -0.67 13.63
CA GLY A 57 -15.71 -0.64 12.87
C GLY A 57 -15.88 -1.76 11.85
N TYR A 58 -15.25 -2.93 12.08
CA TYR A 58 -15.17 -4.05 11.13
C TYR A 58 -16.50 -4.42 10.45
N ASP A 59 -17.51 -4.79 11.24
CA ASP A 59 -18.77 -5.30 10.72
C ASP A 59 -19.49 -4.25 9.86
N ASP A 60 -19.47 -2.99 10.30
CA ASP A 60 -20.05 -1.87 9.59
C ASP A 60 -19.31 -1.53 8.30
N VAL A 61 -17.98 -1.54 8.34
CA VAL A 61 -17.13 -1.34 7.16
C VAL A 61 -17.41 -2.41 6.12
N MET A 62 -17.42 -3.69 6.51
CA MET A 62 -17.64 -4.79 5.58
C MET A 62 -19.07 -4.80 5.03
N ALA A 63 -20.07 -4.50 5.86
CA ALA A 63 -21.44 -4.36 5.40
C ALA A 63 -21.59 -3.22 4.37
N ALA A 64 -21.04 -2.04 4.67
CA ALA A 64 -21.07 -0.90 3.76
C ALA A 64 -20.27 -1.17 2.47
N ALA A 65 -19.11 -1.82 2.57
CA ALA A 65 -18.28 -2.18 1.43
C ALA A 65 -19.00 -3.14 0.47
N HIS A 66 -19.76 -4.11 0.99
CA HIS A 66 -20.59 -4.99 0.16
C HIS A 66 -21.72 -4.24 -0.56
N GLU A 67 -22.37 -3.28 0.09
CA GLU A 67 -23.38 -2.45 -0.55
C GLU A 67 -22.79 -1.59 -1.68
N ILE A 68 -21.64 -0.95 -1.43
CA ILE A 68 -20.89 -0.18 -2.43
C ILE A 68 -20.50 -1.07 -3.62
N ALA A 69 -20.00 -2.27 -3.34
CA ALA A 69 -19.63 -3.23 -4.38
C ALA A 69 -20.81 -3.55 -5.30
N ARG A 70 -21.98 -3.83 -4.71
CA ARG A 70 -23.21 -4.12 -5.46
C ARG A 70 -23.66 -2.93 -6.32
N GLU A 71 -23.59 -1.71 -5.78
CA GLU A 71 -24.03 -0.50 -6.48
C GLU A 71 -23.08 -0.11 -7.62
N ARG A 72 -21.77 -0.34 -7.44
CA ARG A 72 -20.73 -0.04 -8.44
C ARG A 72 -20.45 -1.20 -9.41
N GLY A 73 -21.08 -2.36 -9.21
CA GLY A 73 -20.80 -3.57 -9.99
C GLY A 73 -19.40 -4.13 -9.77
N TRP A 74 -18.79 -3.85 -8.61
CA TRP A 74 -17.48 -4.37 -8.21
C TRP A 74 -17.63 -5.70 -7.46
N PRO A 75 -16.57 -6.53 -7.41
CA PRO A 75 -16.56 -7.69 -6.52
C PRO A 75 -16.65 -7.26 -5.06
N THR A 76 -17.29 -8.08 -4.23
CA THR A 76 -17.37 -7.86 -2.77
C THR A 76 -16.00 -7.82 -2.10
N THR A 77 -14.98 -8.36 -2.76
CA THR A 77 -13.58 -8.41 -2.31
C THR A 77 -12.77 -7.17 -2.69
N TRP A 78 -13.40 -6.06 -3.11
CA TRP A 78 -12.68 -4.82 -3.44
C TRP A 78 -11.97 -4.21 -2.22
N ILE A 79 -12.45 -4.48 -1.00
CA ILE A 79 -11.65 -4.41 0.23
C ILE A 79 -11.17 -5.83 0.52
N ASN A 80 -9.87 -6.04 0.51
CA ASN A 80 -9.25 -7.35 0.62
C ASN A 80 -8.40 -7.46 1.89
N GLU A 81 -8.92 -8.19 2.88
CA GLU A 81 -8.22 -8.42 4.14
C GLU A 81 -7.30 -9.63 4.14
N GLN A 82 -7.26 -10.43 3.06
CA GLN A 82 -6.30 -11.53 2.97
C GLN A 82 -4.85 -11.01 2.92
N ALA A 83 -4.66 -9.74 2.54
CA ALA A 83 -3.36 -9.10 2.56
C ALA A 83 -2.81 -8.85 3.98
N THR A 84 -3.67 -8.86 5.01
CA THR A 84 -3.27 -8.60 6.41
C THR A 84 -2.18 -9.55 6.90
N MET A 85 -2.15 -10.80 6.42
CA MET A 85 -1.13 -11.79 6.78
C MET A 85 0.29 -11.40 6.33
N TYR A 86 0.41 -10.44 5.40
CA TYR A 86 1.67 -9.91 4.92
C TYR A 86 2.00 -8.53 5.49
N MET A 87 1.09 -7.94 6.27
CA MET A 87 1.28 -6.64 6.89
C MET A 87 2.01 -6.79 8.24
N PRO A 88 2.76 -5.76 8.67
CA PRO A 88 3.29 -5.72 10.02
C PRO A 88 2.17 -5.74 11.08
N PRO A 89 2.47 -6.22 12.30
CA PRO A 89 1.63 -5.99 13.47
C PRO A 89 1.27 -4.51 13.61
N GLU A 90 0.08 -4.21 14.15
CA GLU A 90 -0.43 -2.83 14.20
C GLU A 90 0.53 -1.85 14.90
N GLN A 91 1.22 -2.29 15.96
CA GLN A 91 2.20 -1.46 16.67
C GLN A 91 3.46 -1.11 15.86
N ASP A 92 3.76 -1.88 14.80
CA ASP A 92 4.96 -1.73 13.96
C ASP A 92 4.63 -1.07 12.62
N ARG A 93 3.38 -0.64 12.42
CA ARG A 93 2.94 -0.01 11.17
C ARG A 93 3.37 1.45 11.13
N HIS A 94 4.33 1.74 10.26
CA HIS A 94 4.56 3.12 9.82
C HIS A 94 3.53 3.49 8.75
N SER A 95 2.93 4.68 8.88
CA SER A 95 1.81 5.07 8.02
C SER A 95 1.78 6.56 7.66
N ALA A 96 1.12 6.87 6.55
CA ALA A 96 0.73 8.21 6.14
C ALA A 96 -0.81 8.29 5.98
N ILE A 97 -1.40 9.46 6.25
CA ILE A 97 -2.85 9.66 6.04
C ILE A 97 -3.12 9.74 4.53
N ALA A 98 -4.03 8.91 4.04
CA ALA A 98 -4.44 8.90 2.63
C ALA A 98 -5.87 9.44 2.44
N TYR A 99 -6.73 9.29 3.45
CA TYR A 99 -8.07 9.84 3.47
C TYR A 99 -8.51 10.08 4.91
N GLU A 100 -9.18 11.20 5.15
CA GLU A 100 -9.67 11.58 6.49
C GLU A 100 -11.10 12.14 6.42
N HIS A 101 -11.94 11.59 7.27
CA HIS A 101 -13.32 11.99 7.51
C HIS A 101 -13.67 11.71 8.99
N PRO A 102 -14.57 12.48 9.65
CA PRO A 102 -14.92 12.26 11.06
C PRO A 102 -15.34 10.82 11.42
N SER A 103 -15.90 10.08 10.46
CA SER A 103 -16.35 8.69 10.61
C SER A 103 -15.41 7.65 9.98
N LEU A 104 -14.36 8.05 9.27
CA LEU A 104 -13.44 7.15 8.60
C LEU A 104 -12.03 7.76 8.51
N SER A 105 -11.06 7.07 9.09
CA SER A 105 -9.64 7.34 8.87
C SER A 105 -9.03 6.21 8.04
N VAL A 106 -8.47 6.57 6.88
CA VAL A 106 -7.68 5.64 6.06
C VAL A 106 -6.23 6.09 6.06
N VAL A 107 -5.39 5.23 6.62
CA VAL A 107 -3.94 5.38 6.59
C VAL A 107 -3.35 4.36 5.63
N VAL A 108 -2.29 4.71 4.92
CA VAL A 108 -1.55 3.77 4.09
C VAL A 108 -0.20 3.44 4.72
N ALA A 109 0.37 2.28 4.38
CA ALA A 109 1.76 1.97 4.64
C ALA A 109 2.66 3.12 4.15
N SER A 110 3.56 3.60 5.01
CA SER A 110 4.52 4.64 4.62
C SER A 110 5.42 4.15 3.48
N VAL A 111 6.10 5.09 2.82
CA VAL A 111 7.04 4.76 1.74
C VAL A 111 8.16 3.85 2.23
N GLU A 112 8.70 4.09 3.43
CA GLU A 112 9.70 3.23 4.07
C GLU A 112 9.13 1.83 4.37
N GLN A 113 7.89 1.76 4.87
CA GLN A 113 7.21 0.49 5.12
C GLN A 113 7.04 -0.33 3.85
N MET A 114 6.64 0.32 2.75
CA MET A 114 6.45 -0.31 1.44
C MET A 114 7.78 -0.78 0.85
N ILE A 115 8.84 0.02 0.93
CA ILE A 115 10.20 -0.37 0.52
C ILE A 115 10.65 -1.61 1.29
N ALA A 116 10.56 -1.58 2.62
CA ALA A 116 11.02 -2.68 3.46
C ALA A 116 10.24 -3.97 3.18
N MET A 117 8.91 -3.91 3.03
CA MET A 117 8.08 -5.07 2.72
C MET A 117 8.43 -5.68 1.35
N LYS A 118 8.66 -4.86 0.33
CA LYS A 118 9.01 -5.33 -1.03
C LYS A 118 10.42 -5.89 -1.09
N ALA A 119 11.38 -5.24 -0.43
CA ALA A 119 12.76 -5.73 -0.31
C ALA A 119 12.79 -7.12 0.37
N ARG A 120 12.02 -7.30 1.45
CA ARG A 120 11.91 -8.58 2.17
C ARG A 120 11.23 -9.67 1.34
N SER A 121 10.18 -9.33 0.59
CA SER A 121 9.44 -10.28 -0.25
C SER A 121 10.29 -10.77 -1.43
N ALA A 122 11.08 -9.89 -2.03
CA ALA A 122 11.89 -10.09 -3.23
C ALA A 122 11.13 -10.88 -4.33
N ARG A 123 9.89 -10.47 -4.58
CA ARG A 123 9.02 -11.04 -5.61
C ARG A 123 9.17 -10.24 -6.90
N ARG A 124 9.18 -10.94 -8.04
CA ARG A 124 9.23 -10.30 -9.37
C ARG A 124 8.08 -9.32 -9.62
N THR A 125 6.92 -9.56 -9.02
CA THR A 125 5.76 -8.65 -9.08
C THR A 125 5.97 -7.35 -8.32
N ASP A 126 6.89 -7.32 -7.34
CA ASP A 126 7.21 -6.14 -6.53
C ASP A 126 8.31 -5.27 -7.16
N GLU A 127 8.97 -5.72 -8.23
CA GLU A 127 10.11 -5.03 -8.83
C GLU A 127 9.75 -3.62 -9.33
N SER A 128 8.69 -3.50 -10.13
CA SER A 128 8.24 -2.21 -10.65
C SER A 128 7.87 -1.24 -9.53
N ASP A 129 7.18 -1.75 -8.51
CA ASP A 129 6.77 -0.93 -7.38
C ASP A 129 7.97 -0.50 -6.53
N LEU A 130 8.94 -1.40 -6.30
CA LEU A 130 10.17 -1.07 -5.57
C LEU A 130 10.96 0.00 -6.33
N ARG A 131 11.18 -0.16 -7.65
CA ARG A 131 11.83 0.86 -8.48
C ARG A 131 11.18 2.23 -8.32
N HIS A 132 9.84 2.26 -8.39
CA HIS A 132 9.08 3.51 -8.25
C HIS A 132 9.25 4.15 -6.87
N LEU A 133 9.20 3.35 -5.80
CA LEU A 133 9.37 3.83 -4.44
C LEU A 133 10.80 4.35 -4.18
N LEU A 134 11.82 3.66 -4.70
CA LEU A 134 13.21 4.12 -4.59
C LEU A 134 13.41 5.44 -5.33
N ALA A 135 12.87 5.57 -6.54
CA ALA A 135 12.91 6.83 -7.30
C ALA A 135 12.17 7.96 -6.57
N HIS A 136 10.98 7.69 -6.01
CA HIS A 136 10.21 8.63 -5.20
C HIS A 136 11.02 9.16 -4.00
N GLN A 137 11.79 8.29 -3.34
CA GLN A 137 12.65 8.64 -2.21
C GLN A 137 14.05 9.13 -2.60
N LYS A 138 14.39 9.12 -3.90
CA LYS A 138 15.74 9.40 -4.42
C LYS A 138 16.83 8.49 -3.83
N ILE A 139 16.46 7.24 -3.53
CA ILE A 139 17.38 6.21 -3.03
C ILE A 139 18.12 5.61 -4.22
N SER A 140 19.44 5.53 -4.11
CA SER A 140 20.30 5.06 -5.21
C SER A 140 21.40 4.10 -4.74
N ALA A 141 21.38 3.70 -3.47
CA ALA A 141 22.27 2.68 -2.92
C ALA A 141 21.46 1.55 -2.26
N ALA A 142 21.96 0.31 -2.38
CA ALA A 142 21.31 -0.86 -1.75
C ALA A 142 21.41 -0.79 -0.22
N GLU A 143 22.48 -0.18 0.30
CA GLU A 143 22.72 0.04 1.72
C GLU A 143 21.63 0.92 2.36
N GLU A 144 21.12 1.93 1.64
CA GLU A 144 20.00 2.75 2.10
C GLU A 144 18.72 1.92 2.27
N VAL A 145 18.50 0.93 1.40
CA VAL A 145 17.37 0.00 1.50
C VAL A 145 17.55 -0.92 2.71
N ASP A 146 18.76 -1.40 2.96
CA ASP A 146 19.07 -2.20 4.16
C ASP A 146 18.83 -1.40 5.46
N GLU A 147 19.21 -0.12 5.50
CA GLU A 147 18.95 0.77 6.63
C GLU A 147 17.44 0.98 6.86
N ILE A 148 16.66 1.14 5.79
CA ILE A 148 15.20 1.23 5.87
C ILE A 148 14.62 -0.06 6.43
N VAL A 149 15.07 -1.23 5.95
CA VAL A 149 14.62 -2.53 6.45
C VAL A 149 14.92 -2.67 7.94
N ALA A 150 16.13 -2.30 8.39
CA ALA A 150 16.52 -2.38 9.79
C ALA A 150 15.71 -1.44 10.70
N ARG A 151 15.30 -0.27 10.19
CA ARG A 151 14.46 0.69 10.93
C ARG A 151 13.02 0.21 11.03
N VAL A 152 12.48 -0.32 9.93
CA VAL A 152 11.09 -0.79 9.86
C VAL A 152 10.89 -2.13 10.56
N PHE A 153 11.88 -3.03 10.49
CA PHE A 153 11.87 -4.34 11.14
C PHE A 153 13.14 -4.50 12.01
N PRO A 154 13.15 -3.92 13.23
CA PRO A 154 14.31 -3.99 14.11
C PRO A 154 14.75 -5.43 14.40
N GLY A 155 16.03 -5.71 14.16
CA GLY A 155 16.63 -7.04 14.36
C GLY A 155 16.49 -7.99 13.16
N GLU A 156 15.83 -7.57 12.09
CA GLU A 156 15.81 -8.29 10.82
C GLU A 156 16.84 -7.71 9.83
N GLN A 157 17.34 -8.57 8.94
CA GLN A 157 18.23 -8.21 7.84
C GLN A 157 17.77 -8.90 6.57
N LEU A 158 18.04 -8.29 5.41
CA LEU A 158 17.82 -8.94 4.13
C LEU A 158 18.74 -10.17 4.01
N GLY A 159 18.16 -11.29 3.55
CA GLY A 159 18.94 -12.47 3.22
C GLY A 159 19.72 -12.30 1.91
N PRO A 160 20.69 -13.17 1.61
CA PRO A 160 21.56 -13.03 0.43
C PRO A 160 20.82 -12.92 -0.90
N ARG A 161 19.66 -13.59 -1.01
CA ARG A 161 18.80 -13.50 -2.20
C ARG A 161 18.15 -12.12 -2.31
N GLN A 162 17.59 -11.61 -1.23
CA GLN A 162 16.95 -10.30 -1.19
C GLN A 162 17.95 -9.18 -1.46
N THR A 163 19.12 -9.22 -0.82
CA THR A 163 20.19 -8.24 -1.02
C THR A 163 20.62 -8.19 -2.49
N ARG A 164 20.86 -9.34 -3.12
CA ARG A 164 21.20 -9.38 -4.56
C ARG A 164 20.11 -8.77 -5.43
N TRP A 165 18.86 -9.10 -5.16
CA TRP A 165 17.73 -8.57 -5.92
C TRP A 165 17.58 -7.05 -5.79
N VAL A 166 17.77 -6.50 -4.59
CA VAL A 166 17.80 -5.05 -4.37
C VAL A 166 18.96 -4.39 -5.12
N GLN A 167 20.17 -4.98 -5.05
CA GLN A 167 21.35 -4.49 -5.79
C GLN A 167 21.10 -4.43 -7.30
N GLU A 168 20.52 -5.48 -7.88
CA GLU A 168 20.17 -5.53 -9.31
C GLU A 168 19.20 -4.39 -9.70
N ILE A 169 18.20 -4.12 -8.86
CA ILE A 169 17.24 -3.03 -9.08
C ILE A 169 17.92 -1.66 -9.03
N VAL A 170 18.75 -1.42 -8.02
CA VAL A 170 19.46 -0.15 -7.83
C VAL A 170 20.47 0.10 -8.96
N SER A 171 21.23 -0.92 -9.36
CA SER A 171 22.21 -0.80 -10.45
C SER A 171 21.55 -0.51 -11.79
N SER A 172 20.46 -1.21 -12.12
CA SER A 172 19.75 -0.98 -13.40
C SER A 172 19.06 0.38 -13.47
N ALA A 173 18.65 0.97 -12.34
CA ALA A 173 18.12 2.33 -12.32
C ALA A 173 19.19 3.40 -12.61
N SER A 174 20.47 3.10 -12.37
CA SER A 174 21.60 4.01 -12.65
C SER A 174 21.96 4.04 -14.13
N ASP A 175 21.72 2.94 -14.87
CA ASP A 175 22.05 2.82 -16.30
C ASP A 175 21.02 3.54 -17.20
N ASP A 176 19.75 3.60 -16.79
CA ASP A 176 18.67 4.25 -17.56
C ASP A 176 18.76 5.80 -17.58
N GLY A 177 19.61 6.40 -16.74
CA GLY A 177 19.85 7.85 -16.69
C GLY A 177 20.87 8.39 -17.71
N GLY A 178 21.52 7.51 -18.49
CA GLY A 178 22.58 7.87 -19.44
C GLY A 178 22.13 8.10 -20.89
N GLY A 179 20.83 7.98 -21.18
CA GLY A 179 20.27 8.02 -22.53
C GLY A 179 19.53 9.32 -22.87
N SER A 180 20.23 10.45 -22.96
CA SER A 180 19.76 11.60 -23.73
C SER A 180 20.97 12.34 -24.31
N SER A 181 21.15 12.18 -25.62
CA SER A 181 22.07 12.96 -26.46
C SER A 181 21.54 14.37 -26.71
#